data_AF-A0A8S4MMV6-F1
#
_entry.id   AF-A0A8S4MMV6-F1
#
_cell.length_a   1.000
_cell.length_b   1.000
_cell.length_c   1.000
_cell.angle_alpha   90.00
_cell.angle_beta   90.00
_cell.angle_gamma   90.00
#
_symmetry.space_group_name_H-M   'P 1'
#
loop_
_entity.id
_entity.type
_entity.pdbx_description
1 polymer ?
#
loop_
_entity_poly.entity_id
_entity_poly.type
_entity_poly.pdbx_seq_one_letter_code
_entity_poly.pdbx_strand_id
1 'polypeptide(L)'
;MVRKRIYELPLEDGSPTEAEVPSVFPELDTRTKKHLKEVVLSLVFAFAVMLVAYLQRDWMSFYQREAVEQLVIRRGSRANKPFSYIKTSSSFWTWSETHLMEALYDGGNAYDNSLQRNSLYKVQWTKFRQERVSQDAPFTIPNDVLSSTFGHCKEPFSSYNKDWR
;
A
#
# COMPACT_ATOMS: atom_id res chain seq x y z
N MET A 1 79.74 -70.35 31.03
CA MET A 1 78.90 -70.15 29.83
C MET A 1 79.25 -68.82 29.21
N VAL A 2 79.65 -68.86 27.94
CA VAL A 2 80.11 -67.73 27.10
C VAL A 2 79.07 -67.49 26.03
N ARG A 3 78.63 -66.23 25.80
CA ARG A 3 78.45 -65.66 24.44
C ARG A 3 78.00 -64.19 24.45
N LYS A 4 78.82 -63.36 23.80
CA LYS A 4 78.46 -62.09 23.13
C LYS A 4 77.44 -62.33 22.00
N ARG A 5 76.61 -61.33 21.69
CA ARG A 5 76.20 -60.89 20.32
C ARG A 5 75.56 -59.49 20.45
N ILE A 6 76.22 -58.43 19.97
CA ILE A 6 76.23 -57.87 18.59
C ILE A 6 74.88 -57.24 18.21
N TYR A 7 75.00 -55.95 17.89
CA TYR A 7 74.06 -54.93 17.41
C TYR A 7 73.07 -55.37 16.33
N GLU A 8 71.87 -54.79 16.35
CA GLU A 8 71.17 -54.35 15.13
C GLU A 8 70.48 -52.99 15.40
N LEU A 9 71.00 -51.96 14.75
CA LEU A 9 70.26 -50.75 14.36
C LEU A 9 69.56 -51.08 13.04
N PRO A 10 68.27 -50.75 12.85
CA PRO A 10 67.77 -50.44 11.53
C PRO A 10 67.98 -48.94 11.26
N LEU A 11 68.69 -48.66 10.16
CA LEU A 11 68.76 -47.37 9.50
C LEU A 11 67.38 -46.98 8.94
N GLU A 12 67.17 -45.65 8.93
CA GLU A 12 66.36 -44.82 8.00
C GLU A 12 65.22 -45.47 7.20
N ASP A 13 64.01 -44.93 7.39
CA ASP A 13 63.33 -44.14 6.35
C ASP A 13 61.94 -43.71 6.85
N GLY A 14 61.59 -42.42 6.75
CA GLY A 14 60.19 -42.02 6.76
C GLY A 14 59.82 -40.75 7.50
N SER A 15 59.68 -39.69 6.72
CA SER A 15 58.71 -38.59 6.87
C SER A 15 59.02 -37.50 7.92
N PRO A 16 59.11 -36.22 7.51
CA PRO A 16 59.13 -35.12 8.46
C PRO A 16 57.82 -35.17 9.25
N THR A 17 57.96 -35.15 10.57
CA THR A 17 56.95 -34.77 11.56
C THR A 17 55.84 -33.94 10.94
N GLU A 18 54.62 -34.49 10.95
CA GLU A 18 53.39 -33.71 10.83
C GLU A 18 53.52 -32.54 11.82
N ALA A 19 53.79 -31.36 11.28
CA ALA A 19 53.51 -30.15 11.99
C ALA A 19 52.00 -30.18 12.23
N GLU A 20 51.59 -30.41 13.47
CA GLU A 20 50.24 -30.10 13.93
C GLU A 20 50.00 -28.63 13.59
N VAL A 21 49.33 -28.41 12.45
CA VAL A 21 48.85 -27.10 12.06
C VAL A 21 47.85 -26.71 13.14
N PRO A 22 48.13 -25.69 13.97
CA PRO A 22 47.14 -25.24 14.93
C PRO A 22 45.93 -24.80 14.11
N SER A 23 44.75 -25.34 14.39
CA SER A 23 43.52 -24.89 13.76
C SER A 23 43.28 -23.43 14.19
N VAL A 24 43.75 -22.48 13.37
CA VAL A 24 43.57 -21.02 13.51
C VAL A 24 42.11 -20.60 13.25
N PHE A 25 41.16 -21.51 13.40
CA PHE A 25 39.75 -21.19 13.36
C PHE A 25 39.28 -21.17 14.81
N PRO A 26 39.03 -19.98 15.40
CA PRO A 26 38.41 -19.94 16.71
C PRO A 26 37.10 -20.71 16.60
N GLU A 27 36.95 -21.79 17.37
CA GLU A 27 35.70 -22.51 17.48
C GLU A 27 34.62 -21.51 17.86
N LEU A 28 33.78 -21.17 16.87
CA LEU A 28 32.76 -20.16 17.02
C LEU A 28 31.79 -20.68 18.09
N ASP A 29 31.81 -20.05 19.25
CA ASP A 29 31.00 -20.43 20.41
C ASP A 29 29.55 -20.72 19.98
N THR A 30 28.98 -21.82 20.45
CA THR A 30 27.68 -22.32 19.98
C THR A 30 26.57 -21.27 20.11
N ARG A 31 26.74 -20.34 21.07
CA ARG A 31 25.87 -19.18 21.31
C ARG A 31 25.99 -18.11 20.22
N THR A 32 27.20 -17.74 19.78
CA THR A 32 27.39 -16.81 18.65
C THR A 32 26.91 -17.43 17.34
N LYS A 33 27.06 -18.73 17.16
CA LYS A 33 26.50 -19.45 15.98
C LYS A 33 24.96 -19.41 15.95
N LYS A 34 24.30 -19.52 17.11
CA LYS A 34 22.84 -19.38 17.23
C LYS A 34 22.37 -17.95 16.92
N HIS A 35 23.01 -16.95 17.50
CA HIS A 35 22.68 -15.55 17.23
C HIS A 35 22.93 -15.17 15.77
N LEU A 36 24.03 -15.64 15.17
CA LEU A 36 24.30 -15.43 13.75
C LEU A 36 23.20 -16.06 12.87
N LYS A 37 22.73 -17.26 13.22
CA LYS A 37 21.61 -17.91 12.51
C LYS A 37 20.32 -17.11 12.61
N GLU A 38 19.99 -16.57 13.79
CA GLU A 38 18.82 -15.72 13.99
C GLU A 38 18.90 -14.41 13.19
N VAL A 39 20.07 -13.77 13.15
CA VAL A 39 20.30 -12.54 12.37
C VAL A 39 20.19 -12.82 10.87
N VAL A 40 20.82 -13.89 10.38
CA VAL A 40 20.73 -14.28 8.96
C VAL A 40 19.28 -14.59 8.58
N LEU A 41 18.55 -15.32 9.43
CA LEU A 41 17.14 -15.64 9.17
C LEU A 41 16.26 -14.38 9.18
N SER A 42 16.55 -13.43 10.06
CA SER A 42 15.86 -12.14 10.12
C SER A 42 16.14 -11.28 8.88
N LEU A 43 17.38 -11.29 8.38
CA LEU A 43 17.76 -10.59 7.16
C LEU A 43 17.09 -11.21 5.93
N VAL A 44 17.09 -12.53 5.81
CA VAL A 44 16.40 -13.24 4.72
C VAL A 44 14.90 -12.93 4.75
N PHE A 45 14.29 -12.92 5.95
CA PHE A 45 12.90 -12.54 6.11
C PHE A 45 12.64 -11.08 5.70
N ALA A 46 13.48 -10.14 6.13
CA ALA A 46 13.37 -8.74 5.74
C ALA A 46 13.50 -8.56 4.23
N PHE A 47 14.44 -9.26 3.58
CA PHE A 47 14.59 -9.27 2.13
C PHE A 47 13.34 -9.82 1.43
N ALA A 48 12.77 -10.92 1.93
CA ALA A 48 11.54 -11.48 1.37
C ALA A 48 10.38 -10.47 1.48
N VAL A 49 10.21 -9.81 2.63
CA VAL A 49 9.18 -8.77 2.82
C VAL A 49 9.40 -7.58 1.89
N MET A 50 10.63 -7.10 1.77
CA MET A 50 10.99 -6.00 0.87
C MET A 50 10.70 -6.36 -0.59
N LEU A 51 11.02 -7.59 -1.00
CA LEU A 51 10.80 -8.07 -2.37
C LEU A 51 9.31 -8.23 -2.67
N VAL A 52 8.52 -8.76 -1.73
CA VAL A 52 7.05 -8.80 -1.85
C VAL A 52 6.47 -7.39 -1.94
N ALA A 53 6.91 -6.46 -1.08
CA ALA A 53 6.43 -5.08 -1.11
C ALA A 53 6.78 -4.37 -2.43
N TYR A 54 7.98 -4.61 -2.95
CA TYR A 54 8.41 -4.09 -4.25
C TYR A 54 7.56 -4.63 -5.41
N LEU A 55 7.25 -5.94 -5.40
CA LEU A 55 6.41 -6.56 -6.42
C LEU A 55 4.93 -6.15 -6.32
N GLN A 56 4.41 -5.95 -5.11
CA GLN A 56 3.01 -5.54 -4.91
C GLN A 56 2.76 -4.09 -5.31
N ARG A 57 3.76 -3.22 -5.16
CA ARG A 57 3.65 -1.79 -5.43
C ARG A 57 4.45 -1.41 -6.66
N ASP A 58 3.95 -1.85 -7.81
CA ASP A 58 4.52 -1.48 -9.10
C ASP A 58 4.52 0.04 -9.28
N TRP A 59 5.61 0.59 -9.81
CA TRP A 59 5.77 2.03 -10.05
C TRP A 59 4.71 2.55 -11.04
N MET A 60 4.22 1.68 -11.92
CA MET A 60 3.15 2.00 -12.87
C MET A 60 1.81 2.33 -12.18
N SER A 61 1.58 1.79 -10.97
CA SER A 61 0.36 2.06 -10.20
C SER A 61 0.17 3.54 -9.88
N PHE A 62 1.27 4.29 -9.71
CA PHE A 62 1.24 5.73 -9.51
C PHE A 62 0.68 6.45 -10.75
N TYR A 63 1.20 6.14 -11.93
CA TYR A 63 0.78 6.76 -13.18
C TYR A 63 -0.64 6.38 -13.57
N GLN A 64 -1.05 5.12 -13.31
CA GLN A 64 -2.44 4.70 -13.52
C GLN A 64 -3.39 5.49 -12.61
N ARG A 65 -3.05 5.67 -11.34
CA ARG A 65 -3.84 6.48 -10.41
C ARG A 65 -3.91 7.94 -10.85
N GLU A 66 -2.78 8.54 -11.22
CA GLU A 66 -2.72 9.92 -11.69
C GLU A 66 -3.55 10.10 -12.97
N ALA A 67 -3.51 9.14 -13.90
CA ALA A 67 -4.33 9.18 -15.12
C ALA A 67 -5.83 9.16 -14.82
N VAL A 68 -6.28 8.32 -13.87
CA VAL A 68 -7.68 8.29 -13.41
C VAL A 68 -8.06 9.61 -12.74
N GLU A 69 -7.20 10.13 -11.87
CA GLU A 69 -7.43 11.40 -11.18
C GLU A 69 -7.52 12.57 -12.17
N GLN A 70 -6.64 12.59 -13.17
CA GLN A 70 -6.67 13.59 -14.23
C GLN A 70 -7.97 13.51 -14.99
N LEU A 71 -8.40 12.31 -15.38
CA LEU A 71 -9.58 12.10 -16.21
C LEU A 71 -10.90 12.42 -15.47
N VAL A 72 -11.01 12.10 -14.19
CA VAL A 72 -12.26 12.27 -13.41
C VAL A 72 -12.29 13.59 -12.64
N ILE A 73 -11.19 14.01 -12.01
CA ILE A 73 -11.20 15.09 -11.01
C ILE A 73 -10.67 16.40 -11.61
N ARG A 74 -9.53 16.34 -12.31
CA ARG A 74 -8.77 17.53 -12.73
C ARG A 74 -9.10 18.00 -14.14
N ARG A 75 -9.74 17.17 -14.96
CA ARG A 75 -10.04 17.48 -16.35
C ARG A 75 -11.03 18.65 -16.43
N GLY A 76 -10.49 19.84 -16.64
CA GLY A 76 -11.26 21.01 -17.04
C GLY A 76 -11.31 21.10 -18.56
N SER A 77 -12.49 21.31 -19.12
CA SER A 77 -12.66 21.79 -20.50
C SER A 77 -13.26 23.19 -20.47
N ARG A 78 -13.18 23.94 -21.58
CA ARG A 78 -13.86 25.24 -21.69
C ARG A 78 -15.37 25.14 -21.40
N ALA A 79 -15.97 23.96 -21.62
CA ALA A 79 -17.37 23.68 -21.33
C ALA A 79 -17.63 23.09 -19.93
N ASN A 80 -16.67 22.35 -19.36
CA ASN A 80 -16.85 21.59 -18.11
C ASN A 80 -15.81 22.02 -17.07
N LYS A 81 -16.27 22.61 -15.96
CA LYS A 81 -15.40 22.96 -14.83
C LYS A 81 -14.96 21.69 -14.09
N PRO A 82 -13.71 21.62 -13.58
CA PRO A 82 -13.26 20.46 -12.83
C PRO A 82 -13.95 20.36 -11.47
N PHE A 83 -13.83 19.19 -10.83
CA PHE A 83 -14.54 18.89 -9.57
C PHE A 83 -14.26 19.92 -8.46
N SER A 84 -13.05 20.48 -8.44
CA SER A 84 -12.63 21.51 -7.47
C SER A 84 -13.43 22.82 -7.53
N TYR A 85 -14.21 23.06 -8.59
CA TYR A 85 -15.02 24.27 -8.77
C TYR A 85 -16.48 24.09 -8.32
N ILE A 86 -16.85 22.91 -7.83
CA ILE A 86 -18.18 22.63 -7.33
C ILE A 86 -18.36 23.33 -5.98
N LYS A 87 -19.28 24.30 -5.95
CA LYS A 87 -19.61 25.08 -4.74
C LYS A 87 -21.07 24.93 -4.32
N THR A 88 -21.92 24.45 -5.22
CA THR A 88 -23.37 24.34 -5.03
C THR A 88 -23.86 22.95 -5.44
N SER A 89 -25.03 22.55 -4.94
CA SER A 89 -25.69 21.30 -5.33
C SER A 89 -26.00 21.27 -6.84
N SER A 90 -26.42 22.39 -7.42
CA SER A 90 -26.66 22.49 -8.88
C SER A 90 -25.37 22.23 -9.67
N SER A 91 -24.26 22.87 -9.29
CA SER A 91 -22.97 22.62 -9.95
C SER A 91 -22.48 21.19 -9.80
N PHE A 92 -22.82 20.51 -8.69
CA PHE A 92 -22.50 19.11 -8.48
C PHE A 92 -23.25 18.22 -9.49
N TRP A 93 -24.56 18.43 -9.64
CA TRP A 93 -25.37 17.66 -10.58
C TRP A 93 -24.93 17.86 -12.02
N THR A 94 -24.71 19.11 -12.44
CA THR A 94 -24.19 19.41 -13.78
C THR A 94 -22.85 18.71 -14.04
N TRP A 95 -21.91 18.77 -13.10
CA TRP A 95 -20.63 18.06 -13.23
C TRP A 95 -20.82 16.53 -13.29
N SER A 96 -21.73 15.98 -12.49
CA SER A 96 -21.98 14.54 -12.47
C SER A 96 -22.56 14.03 -13.80
N GLU A 97 -23.42 14.81 -14.44
CA GLU A 97 -24.08 14.45 -15.69
C GLU A 97 -23.18 14.66 -16.90
N THR A 98 -22.43 15.76 -16.94
CA THR A 98 -21.62 16.09 -18.12
C THR A 98 -20.22 15.51 -18.06
N HIS A 99 -19.58 15.51 -16.89
CA HIS A 99 -18.16 15.16 -16.76
C HIS A 99 -17.96 13.74 -16.25
N LEU A 100 -18.61 13.39 -15.14
CA LEU A 100 -18.47 12.06 -14.54
C LEU A 100 -19.04 10.96 -15.43
N MET A 101 -20.16 11.19 -16.10
CA MET A 101 -20.71 10.21 -17.04
C MET A 101 -19.82 10.01 -18.27
N GLU A 102 -19.29 11.08 -18.86
CA GLU A 102 -18.35 11.00 -20.01
C GLU A 102 -17.05 10.28 -19.62
N ALA A 103 -16.56 10.50 -18.41
CA ALA A 103 -15.39 9.80 -17.88
C ALA A 103 -15.63 8.29 -17.67
N LEU A 104 -16.84 7.92 -17.24
CA LEU A 104 -17.20 6.54 -16.86
C LEU A 104 -17.72 5.70 -18.03
N TYR A 105 -18.35 6.32 -19.02
CA TYR A 105 -19.03 5.65 -20.12
C TYR A 105 -18.58 6.29 -21.45
N ASP A 106 -18.19 5.43 -22.38
CA ASP A 106 -17.79 5.86 -23.71
C ASP A 106 -18.99 6.46 -24.45
N GLY A 107 -18.98 7.78 -24.63
CA GLY A 107 -20.05 8.53 -25.29
C GLY A 107 -19.98 8.40 -26.82
N GLY A 108 -19.91 7.19 -27.38
CA GLY A 108 -20.11 6.84 -28.80
C GLY A 108 -19.19 7.49 -29.84
N ASN A 109 -18.46 8.54 -29.49
CA ASN A 109 -17.61 9.38 -30.34
C ASN A 109 -16.23 9.62 -29.69
N ALA A 110 -15.82 8.80 -28.70
CA ALA A 110 -14.61 9.05 -27.92
C ALA A 110 -13.39 8.36 -28.53
N TYR A 111 -12.83 8.96 -29.57
CA TYR A 111 -11.53 8.54 -30.09
C TYR A 111 -10.34 8.86 -29.15
N ASP A 112 -10.54 9.52 -27.99
CA ASP A 112 -9.42 9.93 -27.12
C ASP A 112 -9.59 9.80 -25.59
N ASN A 113 -10.79 9.57 -25.04
CA ASN A 113 -11.09 10.10 -23.68
C ASN A 113 -11.75 9.17 -22.66
N SER A 114 -11.86 7.86 -22.90
CA SER A 114 -12.47 6.93 -21.95
C SER A 114 -11.42 6.19 -21.10
N LEU A 115 -11.79 5.84 -19.86
CA LEU A 115 -10.95 5.00 -18.97
C LEU A 115 -10.57 3.66 -19.65
N GLN A 116 -11.45 3.16 -20.53
CA GLN A 116 -11.23 1.92 -21.27
C GLN A 116 -10.03 1.96 -22.22
N ARG A 117 -9.65 3.14 -22.74
CA ARG A 117 -8.45 3.28 -23.59
C ARG A 117 -7.15 3.22 -22.79
N ASN A 118 -7.18 3.59 -21.51
CA ASN A 118 -6.02 3.54 -20.61
C ASN A 118 -5.78 2.13 -20.03
N SER A 119 -6.28 1.07 -20.68
CA SER A 119 -6.20 -0.31 -20.21
C SER A 119 -6.89 -0.55 -18.85
N LEU A 120 -7.83 0.33 -18.48
CA LEU A 120 -8.62 0.20 -17.25
C LEU A 120 -10.01 -0.31 -17.60
N TYR A 121 -10.33 -1.50 -17.13
CA TYR A 121 -11.67 -2.07 -17.28
C TYR A 121 -12.53 -1.75 -16.06
N LYS A 122 -13.80 -1.45 -16.31
CA LYS A 122 -14.79 -1.21 -15.25
C LYS A 122 -15.21 -2.55 -14.64
N VAL A 123 -14.86 -2.77 -13.37
CA VAL A 123 -15.18 -4.03 -12.65
C VAL A 123 -16.66 -4.08 -12.26
N GLN A 124 -17.26 -2.95 -11.87
CA GLN A 124 -18.64 -2.86 -11.40
C GLN A 124 -19.30 -1.52 -11.76
N TRP A 125 -20.63 -1.50 -11.68
CA TRP A 125 -21.43 -0.30 -11.82
C TRP A 125 -21.13 0.72 -10.71
N THR A 126 -21.13 2.00 -11.08
CA THR A 126 -20.91 3.10 -10.13
C THR A 126 -22.14 3.25 -9.24
N LYS A 127 -21.94 3.22 -7.92
CA LYS A 127 -23.01 3.39 -6.93
C LYS A 127 -22.92 4.77 -6.28
N PHE A 128 -23.99 5.55 -6.40
CA PHE A 128 -24.15 6.76 -5.59
C PHE A 128 -24.64 6.38 -4.19
N ARG A 129 -23.96 6.91 -3.17
CA ARG A 129 -24.40 6.82 -1.78
C ARG A 129 -24.66 8.25 -1.30
N GLN A 130 -25.78 8.42 -0.61
CA GLN A 130 -26.16 9.69 -0.01
C GLN A 130 -26.41 9.44 1.47
N GLU A 131 -25.89 10.34 2.31
CA GLU A 131 -26.22 10.38 3.72
C GLU A 131 -27.06 11.63 3.98
N ARG A 132 -28.06 11.50 4.85
CA ARG A 132 -28.98 12.57 5.22
C ARG A 132 -29.00 12.70 6.74
N VAL A 133 -29.08 13.93 7.21
CA VAL A 133 -29.33 14.25 8.62
C VAL A 133 -30.83 14.21 8.86
N SER A 134 -31.25 13.56 9.95
CA SER A 134 -32.64 13.46 10.37
C SER A 134 -33.22 14.85 10.59
N GLN A 135 -34.47 15.04 10.18
CA GLN A 135 -35.23 16.28 10.44
C GLN A 135 -35.62 16.40 11.92
N ASP A 136 -35.74 15.27 12.60
CA ASP A 136 -36.19 15.18 14.00
C ASP A 136 -35.02 15.33 15.00
N ALA A 137 -33.81 15.59 14.51
CA ALA A 137 -32.67 15.85 15.38
C ALA A 137 -32.95 17.13 16.19
N PRO A 138 -32.91 17.07 17.53
CA PRO A 138 -33.34 18.17 18.38
C PRO A 138 -32.35 19.33 18.34
N PHE A 139 -32.48 20.20 17.34
CA PHE A 139 -31.77 21.48 17.31
C PHE A 139 -32.59 22.53 18.05
N THR A 140 -32.07 23.02 19.18
CA THR A 140 -32.71 24.12 19.91
C THR A 140 -32.24 25.43 19.29
N ILE A 141 -33.10 26.09 18.52
CA ILE A 141 -32.83 27.45 18.01
C ILE A 141 -32.74 28.38 19.23
N PRO A 142 -31.62 29.10 19.46
CA PRO A 142 -31.38 29.78 20.73
C PRO A 142 -32.33 30.94 21.10
N ASN A 143 -33.39 31.23 20.35
CA ASN A 143 -34.33 32.31 20.64
C ASN A 143 -35.71 32.06 19.99
N ASP A 144 -36.79 32.38 20.70
CA ASP A 144 -38.18 32.25 20.22
C ASP A 144 -38.51 33.12 18.99
N VAL A 145 -37.78 34.24 18.80
CA VAL A 145 -37.94 35.14 17.65
C VAL A 145 -37.32 34.55 16.37
N LEU A 146 -36.29 33.71 16.52
CA LEU A 146 -35.63 33.04 15.39
C LEU A 146 -36.35 31.74 15.03
N SER A 147 -36.99 31.06 15.98
CA SER A 147 -37.77 29.85 15.72
C SER A 147 -39.04 30.14 14.91
N SER A 148 -39.66 31.32 15.09
CA SER A 148 -40.80 31.76 14.26
C SER A 148 -40.42 32.12 12.82
N THR A 149 -39.14 32.44 12.56
CA THR A 149 -38.63 32.85 11.25
C THR A 149 -38.00 31.68 10.48
N PHE A 150 -37.31 30.79 11.19
CA PHE A 150 -36.65 29.61 10.63
C PHE A 150 -37.37 28.35 11.09
N GLY A 151 -38.28 27.83 10.26
CA GLY A 151 -39.07 26.64 10.59
C GLY A 151 -38.28 25.33 10.67
N HIS A 152 -37.07 25.28 10.08
CA HIS A 152 -36.21 24.10 10.11
C HIS A 152 -34.74 24.49 10.20
N CYS A 153 -34.01 23.89 11.14
CA CYS A 153 -32.56 23.93 11.20
C CYS A 153 -32.01 22.52 10.98
N LYS A 154 -30.82 22.41 10.41
CA LYS A 154 -30.11 21.15 10.26
C LYS A 154 -28.76 21.25 10.94
N GLU A 155 -28.49 20.30 11.81
CA GLU A 155 -27.19 20.16 12.43
C GLU A 155 -26.15 19.64 11.44
N PRO A 156 -24.86 19.89 11.70
CA PRO A 156 -23.77 19.18 11.04
C PRO A 156 -23.96 17.67 11.18
N PHE A 157 -23.52 16.92 10.16
CA PHE A 157 -23.64 15.48 10.17
C PHE A 157 -22.88 14.84 11.34
N SER A 158 -23.55 13.91 12.02
CA SER A 158 -23.02 13.08 13.08
C SER A 158 -23.66 11.68 12.98
N SER A 159 -22.97 10.66 13.47
CA SER A 159 -23.54 9.30 13.54
C SER A 159 -24.85 9.24 14.34
N TYR A 160 -25.03 10.15 15.30
CA TYR A 160 -26.21 10.24 16.16
C TYR A 160 -27.43 10.88 15.50
N ASN A 161 -27.22 11.77 14.53
CA ASN A 161 -28.31 12.47 13.83
C ASN A 161 -28.49 11.97 12.39
N LYS A 162 -27.85 10.84 12.04
CA LYS A 162 -28.02 10.17 10.76
C LYS A 162 -29.45 9.69 10.60
N ASP A 163 -30.04 10.01 9.46
CA ASP A 163 -31.30 9.43 9.02
C ASP A 163 -31.05 8.01 8.51
N TRP A 164 -31.68 7.03 9.17
CA TRP A 164 -31.54 5.61 8.87
C TRP A 164 -32.65 5.06 7.97
N ARG A 165 -33.60 5.92 7.56
CA ARG A 165 -34.71 5.54 6.69
C ARG A 165 -34.32 5.49 5.22
#